data_AF-A0A958A2X7-F1
#
_entry.id   AF-A0A958A2X7-F1
#
_cell.length_a   1.000
_cell.length_b   1.000
_cell.length_c   1.000
_cell.angle_alpha   90.00
_cell.angle_beta   90.00
_cell.angle_gamma   90.00
#
_symmetry.space_group_name_H-M   'P 1'
#
loop_
_entity.id
_entity.type
_entity.pdbx_description
1 polymer ?
#
loop_
_entity_poly.entity_id
_entity_poly.type
_entity_poly.pdbx_seq_one_letter_code
_entity_poly.pdbx_strand_id
1 'polypeptide(L)' 'MKKLLVVLVVTTLMINVVPRPALAQEPVQCAEEYTVQAGDWLSRIAEKYFGDVLAFDRIVAANNASSD' A
#
# COMPACT_ATOMS: atom_id res chain seq x y z
N MET A 1 -45.23 2.33 -16.20
CA MET A 1 -44.64 2.23 -14.84
C MET A 1 -43.91 0.90 -14.59
N LYS A 2 -44.51 -0.27 -14.86
CA LYS A 2 -43.86 -1.58 -14.61
C LYS A 2 -42.55 -1.81 -15.41
N LYS A 3 -42.51 -1.37 -16.68
CA LYS A 3 -41.31 -1.48 -17.54
C LYS A 3 -40.13 -0.63 -17.05
N LEU A 4 -40.41 0.56 -16.52
CA LEU A 4 -39.41 1.44 -15.88
C LEU A 4 -38.84 0.80 -14.61
N LEU A 5 -39.69 0.15 -13.81
CA LEU A 5 -39.27 -0.56 -12.61
C LEU A 5 -38.40 -1.78 -12.94
N VAL A 6 -38.74 -2.54 -13.99
CA VAL A 6 -37.93 -3.69 -14.43
C VAL A 6 -36.56 -3.25 -14.96
N VAL A 7 -36.51 -2.18 -15.76
CA VAL A 7 -35.23 -1.65 -16.25
C VAL A 7 -34.35 -1.20 -15.08
N LEU A 8 -34.90 -0.45 -14.12
CA LEU A 8 -34.15 0.01 -12.95
C LEU A 8 -33.59 -1.15 -12.11
N VAL A 9 -34.38 -2.20 -11.90
CA VAL A 9 -33.93 -3.40 -11.17
C VAL A 9 -32.82 -4.14 -11.92
N VAL A 10 -32.94 -4.29 -13.25
CA VAL A 10 -31.92 -4.94 -14.08
C VAL A 10 -30.62 -4.12 -14.10
N THR A 11 -30.69 -2.80 -14.24
CA THR A 11 -29.50 -1.94 -14.21
C THR A 11 -28.79 -2.02 -12.86
N THR A 12 -29.55 -2.02 -11.76
CA THR A 12 -28.97 -2.14 -10.41
C THR A 12 -28.32 -3.51 -10.19
N LEU A 13 -28.91 -4.58 -10.75
CA LEU A 13 -28.35 -5.93 -10.67
C LEU A 13 -27.04 -6.05 -11.48
N MET A 14 -26.97 -5.41 -12.66
CA MET A 14 -25.79 -5.44 -13.53
C MET A 14 -24.58 -4.68 -12.95
N ILE A 15 -24.79 -3.66 -12.11
CA ILE A 15 -23.71 -2.95 -11.40
C ILE A 15 -22.97 -3.87 -10.40
N ASN A 16 -23.63 -4.91 -9.88
CA ASN A 16 -23.04 -5.84 -8.91
C ASN A 16 -22.22 -6.97 -9.53
N VAL A 17 -22.33 -7.19 -10.85
CA VAL A 17 -21.62 -8.27 -11.58
C VAL A 17 -20.33 -7.77 -12.22
N VAL A 18 -20.07 -6.45 -12.20
CA VAL A 18 -18.78 -5.93 -12.63
C VAL A 18 -17.73 -6.51 -11.69
N PRO A 19 -16.75 -7.30 -12.20
CA PRO A 19 -15.63 -7.74 -11.38
C PRO A 19 -14.98 -6.45 -10.89
N ARG A 20 -15.12 -6.17 -9.60
CA ARG A 20 -14.30 -5.18 -8.93
C ARG A 20 -12.89 -5.73 -9.17
N PRO A 21 -12.03 -5.09 -10.00
CA PRO A 21 -10.64 -5.49 -9.98
C PRO A 21 -10.29 -5.48 -8.50
N ALA A 22 -9.78 -6.61 -8.02
CA ALA A 22 -9.32 -6.74 -6.65
C ALA A 22 -8.65 -5.41 -6.31
N LEU A 23 -9.10 -4.75 -5.25
CA LEU A 23 -8.44 -3.56 -4.75
C LEU A 23 -7.02 -4.02 -4.44
N ALA A 24 -6.15 -3.97 -5.45
CA ALA A 24 -4.73 -4.08 -5.27
C ALA A 24 -4.48 -2.98 -4.25
N GLN A 25 -3.99 -3.38 -3.08
CA GLN A 25 -3.53 -2.44 -2.08
C GLN A 25 -2.76 -1.38 -2.85
N GLU A 26 -3.17 -0.12 -2.74
CA GLU A 26 -2.39 0.97 -3.33
C GLU A 26 -0.95 0.73 -2.87
N PRO A 27 0.01 0.64 -3.81
CA PRO A 27 1.38 0.32 -3.45
C PRO A 27 1.78 1.28 -2.34
N VAL A 28 2.24 0.74 -1.21
CA VAL A 28 2.66 1.56 -0.07
C VAL A 28 3.77 2.47 -0.59
N GLN A 29 3.42 3.73 -0.85
CA GLN A 29 4.34 4.69 -1.42
C GLN A 29 5.29 5.09 -0.30
N CYS A 30 6.46 4.45 -0.26
CA CYS A 30 7.52 4.83 0.65
C CYS A 30 7.94 6.28 0.35
N ALA A 31 8.12 7.08 1.39
CA ALA A 31 8.61 8.46 1.26
C ALA A 31 10.04 8.49 0.71
N GLU A 32 10.82 7.45 1.02
CA GLU A 32 12.19 7.24 0.56
C GLU A 32 12.44 5.72 0.47
N GLU A 33 13.02 5.27 -0.64
CA GLU A 33 13.45 3.88 -0.81
C GLU A 33 14.97 3.78 -0.75
N TYR A 34 15.49 2.75 -0.08
CA TYR A 34 16.92 2.51 0.00
C TYR A 34 17.25 1.04 -0.31
N THR A 35 18.01 0.82 -1.37
CA THR A 35 18.53 -0.51 -1.71
C THR A 35 19.78 -0.79 -0.89
N VAL A 36 19.70 -1.76 0.02
CA VAL A 36 20.82 -2.21 0.86
C VAL A 36 21.98 -2.69 0.00
N GLN A 37 23.19 -2.21 0.30
CA GLN A 37 24.44 -2.59 -0.34
C GLN A 37 25.27 -3.49 0.57
N ALA A 38 26.25 -4.19 -0.02
CA ALA A 38 27.19 -4.99 0.75
C ALA A 38 27.98 -4.11 1.74
N GLY A 39 27.99 -4.50 3.01
CA GLY A 39 28.68 -3.77 4.08
C GLY A 39 27.83 -2.70 4.79
N ASP A 40 26.57 -2.55 4.42
CA ASP A 40 25.62 -1.74 5.17
C ASP A 40 25.21 -2.40 6.48
N TRP A 41 24.94 -1.55 7.47
CA TRP A 41 24.36 -1.91 8.75
C TRP A 41 23.18 -0.97 8.98
N LEU A 42 22.11 -1.46 9.60
CA LEU A 42 20.93 -0.62 9.87
C LEU A 42 21.27 0.62 10.69
N SER A 43 22.23 0.54 11.62
CA SER A 43 22.71 1.69 12.39
C SER A 43 23.39 2.76 11.52
N ARG A 44 24.16 2.35 10.50
CA ARG A 44 24.81 3.29 9.56
C ARG A 44 23.78 3.95 8.65
N ILE A 45 22.76 3.22 8.23
CA ILE A 45 21.63 3.77 7.47
C ILE A 45 20.85 4.74 8.37
N ALA A 46 20.56 4.36 9.61
CA ALA A 46 19.86 5.23 10.58
C ALA A 46 20.64 6.52 10.86
N GLU A 47 21.96 6.45 11.01
CA GLU A 47 22.82 7.64 11.12
C GLU A 47 22.69 8.55 9.90
N LYS A 48 22.74 7.98 8.68
CA LYS A 48 22.64 8.75 7.43
C LYS A 48 21.31 9.49 7.29
N TYR A 49 20.19 8.84 7.64
CA TYR A 49 18.84 9.38 7.40
C TYR A 49 18.23 10.10 8.60
N PHE A 50 18.64 9.77 9.82
CA PHE A 50 18.08 10.31 11.06
C PHE A 50 19.10 11.02 11.95
N GLY A 51 20.41 10.94 11.64
CA GLY A 51 21.47 11.50 12.47
C GLY A 51 21.69 10.74 13.78
N ASP A 52 21.10 9.55 13.93
CA ASP A 52 21.15 8.73 15.13
C ASP A 52 21.33 7.25 14.77
N VAL A 53 22.46 6.68 15.17
CA VAL A 53 22.81 5.27 14.96
C VAL A 53 21.86 4.30 15.67
N LEU A 54 21.14 4.76 16.70
CA LEU A 54 20.19 3.94 17.47
C LEU A 54 18.77 3.96 16.89
N ALA A 55 18.47 4.83 15.92
CA ALA A 55 17.15 4.98 15.32
C ALA A 55 16.83 3.94 14.22
N PHE A 56 17.43 2.74 14.30
CA PHE A 56 17.24 1.68 13.32
C PHE A 56 15.85 1.03 13.40
N ASP A 57 15.21 1.10 14.56
CA ASP A 57 13.83 0.64 14.81
C ASP A 57 12.82 1.32 13.87
N ARG A 58 13.04 2.59 13.55
CA ARG A 58 12.21 3.36 12.59
C ARG A 58 12.28 2.79 11.18
N ILE A 59 13.43 2.28 10.76
CA ILE A 59 13.61 1.63 9.45
C ILE A 59 12.81 0.33 9.41
N VAL A 60 12.91 -0.48 10.47
CA VAL A 60 12.19 -1.75 10.59
C VAL A 60 10.68 -1.53 10.57
N ALA A 61 10.19 -0.56 11.34
CA ALA A 61 8.77 -0.22 11.39
C ALA A 61 8.24 0.23 10.02
N ALA A 62 8.99 1.09 9.31
CA ALA A 62 8.61 1.56 7.98
C ALA A 62 8.56 0.43 6.93
N ASN A 63 9.56 -0.46 6.92
CA ASN A 63 9.60 -1.57 5.98
C ASN A 63 8.49 -2.61 6.24
N ASN A 64 8.21 -2.91 7.51
CA ASN A 64 7.15 -3.87 7.85
C ASN A 64 5.76 -3.33 7.52
N ALA A 65 5.51 -2.03 7.76
CA ALA A 65 4.26 -1.39 7.35
C ALA A 65 4.04 -1.41 5.82
N SER A 66 5.10 -1.58 5.03
CA SER A 66 5.03 -1.73 3.58
C SER A 66 4.83 -3.18 3.11
N SER A 67 4.90 -4.16 4.01
CA SER A 67 4.87 -5.59 3.68
C SER A 67 3.52 -6.28 3.99
N ASP A 68 2.59 -5.58 4.65
CA ASP A 68 1.21 -6.02 4.96
C ASP A 68 0.19 -5.52 3.90
#